data_AF-A0A845LNJ8-F1
#
_entry.id   AF-A0A845LNJ8-F1
#
_cell.length_a   1.000
_cell.length_b   1.000
_cell.length_c   1.000
_cell.angle_alpha   90.00
_cell.angle_beta   90.00
_cell.angle_gamma   90.00
#
_symmetry.space_group_name_H-M   'P 1'
#
loop_
_entity.id
_entity.type
_entity.pdbx_description
1 polymer ?
#
loop_
_entity_poly.entity_id
_entity_poly.type
_entity_poly.pdbx_seq_one_letter_code
_entity_poly.pdbx_strand_id
1 'polypeptide(L)'
;MKNKDISRLSPPGAIGIVGGGQLGRMLCQEAKQMGYRVVVLDPSPDSPAGQVADEQIVADFSNMMSLRELAAKTDVITFEFEHIDANSLGLLEADGCRVVPSTSTLMKINNKYLQKSMLKRAGIGVPDFRRIESLQELEAALKDYGGKMVLKLCTGGYDGKGNIVISESDDLKSIYDEVSDFELMAEEFVEYVKEISIIVARNSEGTALYPVAENTHEDSILIKSAVPAKISKEAENKIKDVAERVAAVLEDIGVFCIELFLTADSQVLVNEIAPRPHNSGHYTIEGCVASQFEQLVRIMTGMPLGSARLRASCVMYNILGDRDVEGAYRIDGVDQVLGIEDCHLHLYGKPKSGYLKKIGHITVLDDSMEEALTKGEKAVKSIKITGRRF
;
A
#
# COMPACT_ATOMS: atom_id res chain seq x y z
N MET A 1 17.43 0.91 -19.80
CA MET A 1 17.38 -0.56 -19.94
C MET A 1 16.05 -1.03 -19.39
N LYS A 2 15.40 -2.07 -19.94
CA LYS A 2 14.20 -2.63 -19.29
C LYS A 2 14.65 -3.14 -17.91
N ASN A 3 14.01 -2.72 -16.83
CA ASN A 3 14.36 -3.03 -15.43
C ASN A 3 14.25 -4.54 -15.07
N LYS A 4 14.15 -5.42 -16.08
CA LYS A 4 13.86 -6.85 -15.95
C LYS A 4 15.14 -7.64 -15.65
N ASP A 5 16.28 -7.28 -16.22
CA ASP A 5 17.53 -8.04 -16.01
C ASP A 5 18.32 -7.49 -14.83
N ILE A 6 17.87 -7.89 -13.64
CA ILE A 6 18.58 -7.61 -12.39
C ILE A 6 19.79 -8.53 -12.28
N SER A 7 20.99 -7.97 -12.21
CA SER A 7 22.16 -8.71 -11.72
C SER A 7 21.96 -9.05 -10.25
N ARG A 8 22.14 -10.33 -9.90
CA ARG A 8 22.05 -10.80 -8.51
C ARG A 8 23.01 -10.03 -7.61
N LEU A 9 22.46 -9.35 -6.60
CA LEU A 9 23.21 -8.78 -5.49
C LEU A 9 23.34 -9.85 -4.41
N SER A 10 24.57 -10.25 -4.08
CA SER A 10 24.80 -11.26 -3.03
C SER A 10 25.05 -10.58 -1.68
N PRO A 11 24.59 -11.15 -0.55
CA PRO A 11 24.98 -10.66 0.77
C PRO A 11 26.50 -10.80 1.01
N PRO A 12 27.16 -9.83 1.67
CA PRO A 12 26.60 -8.55 2.09
C PRO A 12 26.49 -7.57 0.90
N GLY A 13 25.29 -7.01 0.73
CA GLY A 13 25.02 -5.87 -0.16
C GLY A 13 24.25 -4.79 0.61
N ALA A 14 23.98 -3.66 -0.03
CA ALA A 14 23.31 -2.51 0.59
C ALA A 14 22.02 -2.10 -0.14
N ILE A 15 20.94 -1.93 0.63
CA ILE A 15 19.63 -1.51 0.15
C ILE A 15 19.33 -0.09 0.64
N GLY A 16 18.93 0.80 -0.27
CA GLY A 16 18.42 2.13 0.02
C GLY A 16 16.91 2.15 0.07
N ILE A 17 16.34 2.81 1.08
CA ILE A 17 14.89 3.01 1.21
C ILE A 17 14.60 4.50 1.30
N VAL A 18 13.81 5.02 0.37
CA VAL A 18 13.27 6.39 0.43
C VAL A 18 11.92 6.37 1.15
N GLY A 19 11.86 7.04 2.30
CA GLY A 19 10.77 6.99 3.27
C GLY A 19 11.05 6.01 4.42
N GLY A 20 10.88 6.50 5.64
CA GLY A 20 11.26 5.81 6.87
C GLY A 20 10.08 5.42 7.77
N GLY A 21 8.87 5.37 7.25
CA GLY A 21 7.67 4.87 7.92
C GLY A 21 7.67 3.35 8.15
N GLN A 22 6.47 2.83 8.44
CA GLN A 22 6.33 1.44 8.90
C GLN A 22 6.63 0.40 7.82
N LEU A 23 6.42 0.75 6.55
CA LEU A 23 6.62 -0.18 5.43
C LEU A 23 8.13 -0.39 5.21
N GLY A 24 8.90 0.68 5.24
CA GLY A 24 10.35 0.69 5.23
C GLY A 24 10.93 -0.01 6.45
N ARG A 25 10.30 0.13 7.64
CA ARG A 25 10.70 -0.62 8.85
C ARG A 25 10.61 -2.13 8.63
N MET A 26 9.46 -2.61 8.18
CA MET A 26 9.25 -4.05 7.95
C MET A 26 10.12 -4.58 6.82
N LEU A 27 10.33 -3.78 5.76
CA LEU A 27 11.29 -4.11 4.71
C LEU A 27 12.72 -4.22 5.24
N CYS A 28 13.13 -3.28 6.09
CA CYS A 28 14.45 -3.29 6.72
C CYS A 28 14.64 -4.55 7.58
N GLN A 29 13.63 -4.98 8.33
CA GLN A 29 13.72 -6.21 9.14
C GLN A 29 14.02 -7.45 8.28
N GLU A 30 13.31 -7.62 7.17
CA GLU A 30 13.55 -8.73 6.22
C GLU A 30 14.93 -8.62 5.54
N ALA A 31 15.32 -7.41 5.13
CA ALA A 31 16.64 -7.17 4.54
C ALA A 31 17.77 -7.55 5.51
N LYS A 32 17.63 -7.17 6.78
CA LYS A 32 18.60 -7.48 7.84
C LYS A 32 18.64 -8.97 8.14
N GLN A 33 17.49 -9.65 8.17
CA GLN A 33 17.41 -11.12 8.30
C GLN A 33 18.20 -11.83 7.20
N MET A 34 18.19 -11.28 5.97
CA MET A 34 18.92 -11.81 4.82
C MET A 34 20.38 -11.33 4.71
N GLY A 35 20.87 -10.56 5.69
CA GLY A 35 22.28 -10.12 5.76
C GLY A 35 22.62 -8.89 4.91
N TYR A 36 21.62 -8.10 4.49
CA TYR A 36 21.85 -6.82 3.81
C TYR A 36 22.03 -5.67 4.80
N ARG A 37 22.88 -4.72 4.41
CA ARG A 37 22.92 -3.38 5.03
C ARG A 37 21.74 -2.56 4.52
N VAL A 38 21.15 -1.74 5.36
CA VAL A 38 20.05 -0.84 4.98
C VAL A 38 20.38 0.60 5.31
N VAL A 39 20.18 1.50 4.34
CA VAL A 39 20.26 2.95 4.53
C VAL A 39 18.89 3.55 4.22
N VAL A 40 18.37 4.37 5.13
CA VAL A 40 17.04 5.00 5.00
C VAL A 40 17.20 6.50 4.79
N LEU A 41 16.43 7.11 3.90
CA LEU A 41 16.26 8.56 3.79
C LEU A 41 14.85 8.94 4.25
N ASP A 42 14.76 9.78 5.28
CA ASP A 42 13.48 10.30 5.79
C ASP A 42 13.66 11.67 6.46
N PRO A 43 12.72 12.63 6.30
CA PRO A 43 12.85 13.95 6.91
C PRO A 43 12.72 13.93 8.43
N SER A 44 12.06 12.91 9.00
CA SER A 44 11.88 12.78 10.44
C SER A 44 13.07 12.03 11.03
N PRO A 45 13.84 12.63 11.96
CA PRO A 45 14.84 11.87 12.70
C PRO A 45 14.17 10.75 13.50
N ASP A 46 14.88 9.63 13.68
CA ASP A 46 14.36 8.47 14.42
C ASP A 46 13.04 7.92 13.85
N SER A 47 12.94 7.93 12.52
CA SER A 47 11.80 7.38 11.80
C SER A 47 11.66 5.88 12.09
N PRO A 48 10.45 5.29 12.00
CA PRO A 48 10.24 3.85 12.21
C PRO A 48 11.27 2.92 11.55
N ALA A 49 11.69 3.20 10.32
CA ALA A 49 12.72 2.45 9.61
C ALA A 49 14.14 2.86 10.03
N GLY A 50 14.39 4.15 10.31
CA GLY A 50 15.66 4.63 10.86
C GLY A 50 16.05 3.95 12.17
N GLN A 51 15.08 3.57 13.00
CA GLN A 51 15.28 2.82 14.25
C GLN A 51 15.89 1.41 14.07
N VAL A 52 15.78 0.83 12.87
CA VAL A 52 16.24 -0.54 12.57
C VAL A 52 17.30 -0.60 11.47
N ALA A 53 17.48 0.50 10.72
CA ALA A 53 18.47 0.62 9.67
C ALA A 53 19.90 0.72 10.22
N ASP A 54 20.89 0.44 9.38
CA ASP A 54 22.30 0.65 9.73
C ASP A 54 22.66 2.14 9.73
N GLU A 55 21.94 2.93 8.94
CA GLU A 55 22.16 4.36 8.79
C GLU A 55 20.88 5.08 8.36
N GLN A 56 20.65 6.30 8.87
CA GLN A 56 19.57 7.18 8.45
C GLN A 56 20.14 8.51 7.94
N ILE A 57 19.76 8.89 6.72
CA ILE A 57 19.95 10.23 6.15
C ILE A 57 18.71 11.05 6.46
N VAL A 58 18.85 12.10 7.27
CA VAL A 58 17.73 12.97 7.67
C VAL A 58 17.61 14.13 6.68
N ALA A 59 16.71 13.99 5.71
CA ALA A 59 16.52 14.98 4.65
C ALA A 59 15.12 14.88 4.03
N ASP A 60 14.68 15.97 3.40
CA ASP A 60 13.47 15.97 2.59
C ASP A 60 13.61 15.05 1.36
N PHE A 61 12.51 14.44 0.94
CA PHE A 61 12.47 13.49 -0.18
C PHE A 61 12.83 14.12 -1.54
N SER A 62 12.72 15.44 -1.66
CA SER A 62 13.13 16.20 -2.86
C SER A 62 14.60 16.66 -2.83
N ASN A 63 15.33 16.39 -1.74
CA ASN A 63 16.73 16.81 -1.62
C ASN A 63 17.66 15.94 -2.48
N MET A 64 17.95 16.40 -3.70
CA MET A 64 18.80 15.68 -4.65
C MET A 64 20.22 15.36 -4.15
N MET A 65 20.80 16.17 -3.25
CA MET A 65 22.11 15.88 -2.67
C MET A 65 22.04 14.65 -1.76
N SER A 66 21.00 14.58 -0.93
CA SER A 66 20.77 13.47 0.01
C SER A 66 20.35 12.20 -0.70
N LEU A 67 19.56 12.31 -1.78
CA LEU A 67 19.22 11.20 -2.66
C LEU A 67 20.47 10.61 -3.35
N ARG A 68 21.40 11.46 -3.80
CA ARG A 68 22.69 11.01 -4.34
C ARG A 68 23.60 10.41 -3.27
N GLU A 69 23.56 10.92 -2.05
CA GLU A 69 24.26 10.31 -0.91
C GLU A 69 23.72 8.91 -0.61
N LEU A 70 22.40 8.73 -0.60
CA LEU A 70 21.75 7.42 -0.46
C LEU A 70 22.22 6.47 -1.56
N ALA A 71 22.19 6.92 -2.82
CA ALA A 71 22.66 6.14 -3.96
C ALA A 71 24.14 5.77 -3.87
N ALA A 72 25.00 6.66 -3.40
CA ALA A 72 26.44 6.38 -3.24
C ALA A 72 26.74 5.33 -2.15
N LYS A 73 25.80 5.09 -1.23
CA LYS A 73 25.94 4.13 -0.12
C LYS A 73 25.23 2.80 -0.35
N THR A 74 24.49 2.65 -1.45
CA THR A 74 23.59 1.52 -1.67
C THR A 74 23.70 0.97 -3.09
N ASP A 75 23.40 -0.32 -3.26
CA ASP A 75 23.48 -1.00 -4.56
C ASP A 75 22.14 -0.98 -5.31
N VAL A 76 21.04 -0.85 -4.57
CA VAL A 76 19.67 -0.78 -5.09
C VAL A 76 18.80 0.05 -4.17
N ILE A 77 17.90 0.83 -4.76
CA ILE A 77 16.98 1.71 -4.07
C ILE A 77 15.54 1.23 -4.27
N THR A 78 14.73 1.36 -3.24
CA THR A 78 13.26 1.31 -3.31
C THR A 78 12.69 2.52 -2.60
N PHE A 79 11.39 2.69 -2.72
CA PHE A 79 10.62 3.62 -1.94
C PHE A 79 9.52 2.90 -1.16
N GLU A 80 9.08 3.48 -0.05
CA GLU A 80 7.99 2.91 0.75
C GLU A 80 6.64 3.61 0.54
N PHE A 81 6.61 4.80 -0.08
CA PHE A 81 5.41 5.60 -0.26
C PHE A 81 5.37 6.22 -1.65
N GLU A 82 4.15 6.45 -2.15
CA GLU A 82 3.91 6.85 -3.54
C GLU A 82 4.12 8.36 -3.78
N HIS A 83 3.93 9.19 -2.77
CA HIS A 83 4.02 10.66 -2.90
C HIS A 83 5.47 11.21 -2.93
N ILE A 84 6.44 10.41 -3.38
CA ILE A 84 7.80 10.88 -3.65
C ILE A 84 7.79 11.64 -4.98
N ASP A 85 8.66 12.64 -5.09
CA ASP A 85 8.95 13.26 -6.38
C ASP A 85 9.60 12.23 -7.32
N ALA A 86 8.77 11.64 -8.19
CA ALA A 86 9.21 10.65 -9.16
C ALA A 86 10.28 11.21 -10.12
N ASN A 87 10.32 12.53 -10.33
CA ASN A 87 11.36 13.16 -11.14
C ASN A 87 12.74 13.03 -10.48
N SER A 88 12.83 13.32 -9.18
CA SER A 88 14.07 13.18 -8.41
C SER A 88 14.61 11.75 -8.44
N LEU A 89 13.76 10.74 -8.26
CA LEU A 89 14.16 9.34 -8.41
C LEU A 89 14.55 9.02 -9.86
N GLY A 90 13.87 9.61 -10.85
CA GLY A 90 14.16 9.38 -12.27
C GLY A 90 15.54 9.90 -12.67
N LEU A 91 15.99 10.99 -12.03
CA LEU A 91 17.37 11.48 -12.16
C LEU A 91 18.38 10.47 -11.60
N LEU A 92 18.10 9.81 -10.47
CA LEU A 92 18.96 8.74 -9.96
C LEU A 92 19.03 7.56 -10.93
N GLU A 93 17.90 7.13 -11.50
CA GLU A 93 17.89 6.07 -12.52
C GLU A 93 18.69 6.47 -13.78
N ALA A 94 18.58 7.72 -14.22
CA ALA A 94 19.37 8.26 -15.33
C ALA A 94 20.87 8.31 -15.02
N ASP A 95 21.23 8.56 -13.76
CA ASP A 95 22.61 8.51 -13.24
C ASP A 95 23.12 7.05 -13.07
N GLY A 96 22.30 6.04 -13.40
CA GLY A 96 22.67 4.62 -13.40
C GLY A 96 22.30 3.87 -12.12
N CYS A 97 21.61 4.52 -11.18
CA CYS A 97 21.13 3.86 -9.97
C CYS A 97 19.98 2.93 -10.30
N ARG A 98 19.91 1.79 -9.59
CA ARG A 98 18.80 0.87 -9.76
C ARG A 98 17.68 1.20 -8.78
N VAL A 99 16.48 1.50 -9.29
CA VAL A 99 15.28 1.74 -8.49
C VAL A 99 14.24 0.65 -8.78
N VAL A 100 13.63 0.09 -7.74
CA VAL A 100 12.64 -0.99 -7.85
C VAL A 100 11.39 -0.68 -7.01
N PRO A 101 10.17 -0.67 -7.60
CA PRO A 101 9.89 -0.62 -9.04
C PRO A 101 10.55 0.58 -9.73
N SER A 102 10.56 0.61 -11.07
CA SER A 102 11.11 1.75 -11.81
C SER A 102 10.32 3.03 -11.56
N THR A 103 10.97 4.18 -11.77
CA THR A 103 10.29 5.47 -11.63
C THR A 103 9.22 5.69 -12.68
N SER A 104 9.36 5.09 -13.87
CA SER A 104 8.31 5.11 -14.89
C SER A 104 7.01 4.49 -14.39
N THR A 105 7.10 3.40 -13.62
CA THR A 105 5.95 2.75 -13.01
C THR A 105 5.34 3.62 -11.92
N LEU A 106 6.18 4.22 -11.06
CA LEU A 106 5.73 5.18 -10.04
C LEU A 106 4.97 6.36 -10.68
N MET A 107 5.50 6.97 -11.75
CA MET A 107 4.86 8.08 -12.45
C MET A 107 3.48 7.71 -13.03
N LYS A 108 3.35 6.51 -13.63
CA LYS A 108 2.07 6.05 -14.19
C LYS A 108 1.03 5.79 -13.11
N ILE A 109 1.45 5.28 -11.95
CA ILE A 109 0.56 4.88 -10.87
C ILE A 109 0.16 6.07 -9.99
N ASN A 110 1.07 7.01 -9.74
CA ASN A 110 0.82 8.20 -8.91
C ASN A 110 -0.29 9.12 -9.43
N ASN A 111 -0.58 9.05 -10.73
CA ASN A 111 -1.71 9.77 -11.33
C ASN A 111 -2.87 8.81 -11.59
N LYS A 112 -3.95 8.93 -10.80
CA LYS A 112 -5.14 8.06 -10.86
C LYS A 112 -5.76 8.05 -12.26
N TYR A 113 -5.79 9.18 -12.96
CA TYR A 113 -6.33 9.25 -14.32
C TYR A 113 -5.46 8.50 -15.33
N LEU A 114 -4.13 8.67 -15.27
CA LEU A 114 -3.20 7.94 -16.14
C LEU A 114 -3.24 6.43 -15.84
N GLN A 115 -3.30 6.06 -14.57
CA GLN A 115 -3.43 4.67 -14.12
C GLN A 115 -4.68 4.03 -14.71
N LYS A 116 -5.86 4.64 -14.52
CA LYS A 116 -7.12 4.11 -15.07
C LYS A 116 -7.13 4.09 -16.60
N SER A 117 -6.58 5.12 -17.24
CA SER A 117 -6.45 5.19 -18.70
C SER A 117 -5.57 4.07 -19.27
N MET A 118 -4.49 3.72 -18.57
CA MET A 118 -3.62 2.60 -18.93
C MET A 118 -4.38 1.26 -18.81
N LEU A 119 -5.08 1.03 -17.71
CA LEU A 119 -5.85 -0.19 -17.47
C LEU A 119 -7.01 -0.36 -18.45
N LYS A 120 -7.81 0.70 -18.68
CA LYS A 120 -8.93 0.69 -19.63
C LYS A 120 -8.47 0.39 -21.05
N ARG A 121 -7.34 0.96 -21.49
CA ARG A 121 -6.73 0.64 -22.80
C ARG A 121 -6.29 -0.82 -22.93
N ALA A 122 -5.92 -1.46 -21.83
CA ALA A 122 -5.59 -2.88 -21.78
C ALA A 122 -6.82 -3.79 -21.64
N GLY A 123 -8.04 -3.23 -21.69
CA GLY A 123 -9.30 -3.95 -21.50
C GLY A 123 -9.47 -4.52 -20.09
N ILE A 124 -8.78 -3.96 -19.09
CA ILE A 124 -8.94 -4.32 -17.68
C ILE A 124 -10.11 -3.52 -17.13
N GLY A 125 -11.01 -4.21 -16.44
CA GLY A 125 -12.19 -3.58 -15.83
C GLY A 125 -11.78 -2.52 -14.82
N VAL A 126 -12.27 -1.31 -15.01
CA VAL A 126 -12.17 -0.19 -14.07
C VAL A 126 -13.53 0.49 -14.02
N PRO A 127 -13.90 1.12 -12.89
CA PRO A 127 -15.05 2.01 -12.84
C PRO A 127 -14.97 3.06 -13.94
N ASP A 128 -16.10 3.39 -14.56
CA ASP A 128 -16.15 4.46 -15.55
C ASP A 128 -15.69 5.79 -14.97
N PHE A 129 -14.87 6.50 -15.75
CA PHE A 129 -14.19 7.69 -15.31
C PHE A 129 -13.97 8.66 -16.46
N ARG A 130 -13.86 9.95 -16.13
CA ARG A 130 -13.50 11.02 -17.06
C ARG A 130 -12.71 12.12 -16.36
N ARG A 131 -11.90 12.85 -17.13
CA ARG A 131 -11.22 14.06 -16.64
C ARG A 131 -12.24 15.18 -16.43
N ILE A 132 -11.99 16.05 -15.45
CA ILE A 132 -12.82 17.22 -15.16
C ILE A 132 -11.94 18.46 -15.25
N GLU A 133 -12.25 19.33 -16.21
CA GLU A 133 -11.51 20.58 -16.49
C GLU A 133 -12.37 21.83 -16.23
N SER A 134 -13.66 21.65 -15.90
CA SER A 134 -14.58 22.75 -15.58
C SER A 134 -15.74 22.31 -14.68
N LEU A 135 -16.42 23.28 -14.06
CA LEU A 135 -17.66 23.05 -13.32
C LEU A 135 -18.76 22.44 -14.20
N GLN A 136 -18.86 22.86 -15.46
CA GLN A 136 -19.85 22.33 -16.39
C GLN A 136 -19.61 20.84 -16.69
N GLU A 137 -18.34 20.42 -16.79
CA GLU A 137 -17.99 19.01 -16.94
C GLU A 137 -18.30 18.20 -15.68
N LEU A 138 -18.10 18.79 -14.49
CA LEU A 138 -18.47 18.16 -13.22
C LEU A 138 -19.99 17.91 -13.13
N GLU A 139 -20.79 18.93 -13.45
CA GLU A 139 -22.26 18.84 -13.51
C GLU A 139 -22.72 17.78 -14.52
N ALA A 140 -22.12 17.76 -15.71
CA ALA A 140 -22.44 16.76 -16.74
C ALA A 140 -22.07 15.34 -16.28
N ALA A 141 -20.91 15.16 -15.64
CA ALA A 141 -20.48 13.88 -15.13
C ALA A 141 -21.43 13.33 -14.07
N LEU A 142 -21.88 14.17 -13.13
CA LEU A 142 -22.83 13.76 -12.09
C LEU A 142 -24.13 13.24 -12.69
N LYS A 143 -24.67 13.98 -13.67
CA LYS A 143 -25.90 13.59 -14.37
C LYS A 143 -25.74 12.26 -15.11
N ASP A 144 -24.64 12.09 -15.84
CA ASP A 144 -24.37 10.87 -16.59
C ASP A 144 -24.18 9.64 -15.69
N TYR A 145 -23.62 9.82 -14.49
CA TYR A 145 -23.45 8.77 -13.48
C TYR A 145 -24.69 8.56 -12.60
N GLY A 146 -25.84 9.12 -12.98
CA GLY A 146 -27.11 8.86 -12.28
C GLY A 146 -27.23 9.55 -10.92
N GLY A 147 -26.57 10.70 -10.75
CA GLY A 147 -26.75 11.55 -9.57
C GLY A 147 -25.86 11.20 -8.38
N LYS A 148 -24.92 10.27 -8.53
CA LYS A 148 -23.91 9.95 -7.52
C LYS A 148 -22.58 9.58 -8.15
N MET A 149 -21.49 10.18 -7.68
CA MET A 149 -20.15 9.92 -8.20
C MET A 149 -19.07 10.17 -7.15
N VAL A 150 -17.82 9.88 -7.50
CA VAL A 150 -16.66 10.24 -6.71
C VAL A 150 -15.78 11.20 -7.53
N LEU A 151 -15.60 12.42 -7.04
CA LEU A 151 -14.60 13.35 -7.56
C LEU A 151 -13.27 13.07 -6.87
N LYS A 152 -12.21 12.87 -7.64
CA LYS A 152 -10.88 12.52 -7.14
C LYS A 152 -9.84 13.50 -7.65
N LEU A 153 -8.94 13.92 -6.78
CA LEU A 153 -7.66 14.48 -7.19
C LEU A 153 -6.87 13.40 -7.94
N CYS A 154 -6.32 13.73 -9.10
CA CYS A 154 -5.54 12.79 -9.88
C CYS A 154 -4.24 12.40 -9.17
N THR A 155 -3.65 13.30 -8.37
CA THR A 155 -2.42 13.05 -7.60
C THR A 155 -2.59 13.48 -6.14
N GLY A 156 -1.75 12.94 -5.25
CA GLY A 156 -1.66 13.38 -3.85
C GLY A 156 -2.74 12.85 -2.89
N GLY A 157 -3.76 12.13 -3.38
CA GLY A 157 -4.76 11.51 -2.52
C GLY A 157 -4.31 10.20 -1.85
N TYR A 158 -4.70 9.99 -0.59
CA TYR A 158 -4.42 8.79 0.22
C TYR A 158 -5.41 8.66 1.38
N ASP A 159 -5.71 7.43 1.84
CA ASP A 159 -6.63 7.15 2.98
C ASP A 159 -7.93 8.01 2.91
N GLY A 160 -8.54 8.08 1.72
CA GLY A 160 -9.75 8.89 1.45
C GLY A 160 -9.51 10.39 1.19
N LYS A 161 -8.37 10.96 1.56
CA LYS A 161 -8.05 12.36 1.25
C LYS A 161 -7.95 12.56 -0.25
N GLY A 162 -8.54 13.65 -0.73
CA GLY A 162 -8.61 13.94 -2.16
C GLY A 162 -9.68 13.13 -2.91
N ASN A 163 -10.51 12.35 -2.22
CA ASN A 163 -11.72 11.75 -2.77
C ASN A 163 -12.94 12.41 -2.12
N ILE A 164 -13.87 12.88 -2.94
CA ILE A 164 -15.10 13.54 -2.51
C ILE A 164 -16.26 12.76 -3.12
N VAL A 165 -17.11 12.16 -2.28
CA VAL A 165 -18.36 11.57 -2.74
C VAL A 165 -19.35 12.70 -2.98
N ILE A 166 -19.89 12.76 -4.19
CA ILE A 166 -20.81 13.81 -4.63
C ILE A 166 -22.15 13.18 -4.96
N SER A 167 -23.21 13.87 -4.55
CA SER A 167 -24.62 13.58 -4.80
C SER A 167 -25.33 14.79 -5.41
N GLU A 168 -26.53 14.59 -5.98
CA GLU A 168 -27.32 15.69 -6.58
C GLU A 168 -27.68 16.83 -5.61
N SER A 169 -27.68 16.56 -4.30
CA SER A 169 -27.99 17.56 -3.27
C SER A 169 -26.80 18.47 -2.91
N ASP A 170 -25.60 18.15 -3.36
CA ASP A 170 -24.39 18.87 -2.97
C ASP A 170 -24.19 20.17 -3.78
N ASP A 171 -23.53 21.15 -3.17
CA ASP A 171 -23.12 22.39 -3.85
C ASP A 171 -21.87 22.14 -4.70
N LEU A 172 -22.08 21.75 -5.96
CA LEU A 172 -21.01 21.43 -6.90
C LEU A 172 -20.06 22.59 -7.15
N LYS A 173 -20.57 23.84 -7.10
CA LYS A 173 -19.73 25.01 -7.32
C LYS A 173 -18.77 25.19 -6.15
N SER A 174 -19.28 25.11 -4.92
CA SER A 174 -18.42 25.19 -3.72
C SER A 174 -17.36 24.09 -3.74
N ILE A 175 -17.75 22.85 -4.03
CA ILE A 175 -16.82 21.72 -4.10
C ILE A 175 -15.76 21.95 -5.18
N TYR A 176 -16.16 22.37 -6.39
CA TYR A 176 -15.23 22.60 -7.49
C TYR A 176 -14.25 23.74 -7.17
N ASP A 177 -14.74 24.87 -6.65
CA ASP A 177 -13.89 26.02 -6.32
C ASP A 177 -12.80 25.65 -5.29
N GLU A 178 -13.08 24.72 -4.36
CA GLU A 178 -12.11 24.22 -3.36
C GLU A 178 -10.97 23.38 -3.95
N VAL A 179 -11.20 22.67 -5.06
CA VAL A 179 -10.23 21.71 -5.63
C VAL A 179 -9.81 21.98 -7.08
N SER A 180 -10.31 23.06 -7.68
CA SER A 180 -10.09 23.41 -9.09
C SER A 180 -8.64 23.71 -9.46
N ASP A 181 -7.77 24.00 -8.49
CA ASP A 181 -6.33 24.19 -8.70
C ASP A 181 -5.58 22.87 -8.98
N PHE A 182 -6.23 21.72 -8.76
CA PHE A 182 -5.67 20.39 -8.97
C PHE A 182 -6.17 19.75 -10.27
N GLU A 183 -5.46 18.74 -10.74
CA GLU A 183 -5.99 17.87 -11.80
C GLU A 183 -7.06 16.95 -11.20
N LEU A 184 -8.24 16.94 -11.81
CA LEU A 184 -9.43 16.23 -11.30
C LEU A 184 -9.92 15.15 -12.25
N MET A 185 -10.47 14.09 -11.68
CA MET A 185 -11.24 13.08 -12.39
C MET A 185 -12.53 12.75 -11.64
N ALA A 186 -13.63 12.61 -12.38
CA ALA A 186 -14.87 12.07 -11.86
C ALA A 186 -14.96 10.59 -12.22
N GLU A 187 -15.37 9.78 -11.26
CA GLU A 187 -15.53 8.34 -11.36
C GLU A 187 -16.94 7.95 -10.92
N GLU A 188 -17.54 6.97 -11.59
CA GLU A 188 -18.83 6.44 -11.17
C GLU A 188 -18.78 5.91 -9.73
N PHE A 189 -19.90 6.04 -9.02
CA PHE A 189 -20.01 5.44 -7.69
C PHE A 189 -20.31 3.95 -7.83
N VAL A 190 -19.32 3.09 -7.57
CA VAL A 190 -19.46 1.63 -7.70
C VAL A 190 -20.25 1.05 -6.53
N GLU A 191 -21.35 0.38 -6.83
CA GLU A 191 -22.06 -0.46 -5.85
C GLU A 191 -21.41 -1.84 -5.76
N TYR A 192 -20.42 -1.97 -4.87
CA TYR A 192 -19.73 -3.23 -4.61
C TYR A 192 -20.33 -3.99 -3.43
N VAL A 193 -20.18 -5.32 -3.43
CA VAL A 193 -20.52 -6.19 -2.29
C VAL A 193 -19.31 -6.51 -1.42
N LYS A 194 -18.10 -6.43 -1.98
CA LYS A 194 -16.84 -6.61 -1.26
C LYS A 194 -15.75 -5.72 -1.83
N GLU A 195 -14.96 -5.15 -0.92
CA GLU A 195 -13.64 -4.62 -1.25
C GLU A 195 -12.62 -5.72 -1.01
N ILE A 196 -11.75 -5.91 -1.97
CA ILE A 196 -10.76 -6.98 -1.97
C ILE A 196 -9.44 -6.43 -2.48
N SER A 197 -8.36 -7.09 -2.08
CA SER A 197 -7.05 -6.80 -2.65
C SER A 197 -6.25 -8.07 -2.88
N ILE A 198 -5.33 -7.99 -3.82
CA ILE A 198 -4.36 -9.04 -4.09
C ILE A 198 -2.97 -8.42 -4.18
N ILE A 199 -2.04 -9.00 -3.42
CA ILE A 199 -0.62 -8.65 -3.52
C ILE A 199 -0.01 -9.48 -4.65
N VAL A 200 0.77 -8.81 -5.49
CA VAL A 200 1.48 -9.40 -6.62
C VAL A 200 2.97 -9.11 -6.46
N ALA A 201 3.77 -10.16 -6.37
CA ALA A 201 5.23 -10.06 -6.40
C ALA A 201 5.72 -10.52 -7.79
N ARG A 202 6.44 -9.65 -8.51
CA ARG A 202 6.93 -9.95 -9.85
C ARG A 202 8.42 -9.67 -9.98
N ASN A 203 9.16 -10.64 -10.51
CA ASN A 203 10.52 -10.45 -11.01
C ASN A 203 10.58 -10.78 -12.53
N SER A 204 11.78 -10.91 -13.10
CA SER A 204 11.95 -11.30 -14.50
C SER A 204 11.61 -12.76 -14.80
N GLU A 205 11.68 -13.63 -13.79
CA GLU A 205 11.46 -15.07 -13.94
C GLU A 205 9.97 -15.45 -13.84
N GLY A 206 9.18 -14.65 -13.12
CA GLY A 206 7.75 -14.92 -12.99
C GLY A 206 7.02 -13.98 -12.03
N THR A 207 5.81 -14.42 -11.69
CA THR A 207 4.87 -13.71 -10.84
C THR A 207 4.37 -14.65 -9.74
N ALA A 208 4.37 -14.19 -8.49
CA ALA A 208 3.73 -14.84 -7.37
C ALA A 208 2.50 -14.02 -6.93
N LEU A 209 1.34 -14.67 -6.96
CA LEU A 209 0.07 -14.09 -6.54
C LEU A 209 -0.24 -14.54 -5.11
N TYR A 210 -0.45 -13.58 -4.22
CA TYR A 210 -0.88 -13.87 -2.86
C TYR A 210 -2.36 -14.25 -2.80
N PRO A 211 -2.79 -14.91 -1.71
CA PRO A 211 -4.21 -15.12 -1.43
C PRO A 211 -4.99 -13.80 -1.46
N VAL A 212 -6.21 -13.85 -1.97
CA VAL A 212 -7.09 -12.66 -2.00
C VAL A 212 -7.49 -12.31 -0.57
N ALA A 213 -7.31 -11.04 -0.20
CA ALA A 213 -7.77 -10.49 1.07
C ALA A 213 -9.11 -9.77 0.88
N GLU A 214 -10.06 -10.01 1.79
CA GLU A 214 -11.26 -9.20 1.95
C GLU A 214 -10.97 -8.06 2.92
N ASN A 215 -11.19 -6.83 2.46
CA ASN A 215 -10.85 -5.61 3.19
C ASN A 215 -12.11 -4.95 3.75
N THR A 216 -12.01 -4.46 4.98
CA THR A 216 -13.04 -3.62 5.59
C THR A 216 -12.43 -2.25 5.89
N HIS A 217 -13.05 -1.21 5.32
CA HIS A 217 -12.69 0.17 5.54
C HIS A 217 -13.76 0.89 6.37
N GLU A 218 -13.34 1.77 7.27
CA GLU A 218 -14.19 2.73 7.98
C GLU A 218 -13.55 4.11 7.77
N ASP A 219 -14.36 5.12 7.40
CA ASP A 219 -13.88 6.46 7.05
C ASP A 219 -12.70 6.46 6.05
N SER A 220 -12.77 5.57 5.05
CA SER A 220 -11.71 5.34 4.03
C SER A 220 -10.37 4.82 4.57
N ILE A 221 -10.35 4.27 5.79
CA ILE A 221 -9.15 3.72 6.42
C ILE A 221 -9.32 2.22 6.62
N LEU A 222 -8.30 1.45 6.23
CA LEU A 222 -8.33 0.00 6.36
C LEU A 222 -8.35 -0.39 7.84
N ILE A 223 -9.46 -1.00 8.27
CA ILE A 223 -9.62 -1.53 9.62
C ILE A 223 -9.12 -2.97 9.68
N LYS A 224 -9.50 -3.78 8.70
CA LYS A 224 -9.31 -5.23 8.72
C LYS A 224 -9.05 -5.81 7.34
N SER A 225 -8.18 -6.82 7.26
CA SER A 225 -8.02 -7.70 6.10
C SER A 225 -8.16 -9.16 6.52
N ALA A 226 -9.13 -9.88 5.97
CA ALA A 226 -9.39 -11.30 6.24
C ALA A 226 -8.98 -12.18 5.05
N VAL A 227 -8.26 -13.28 5.32
CA VAL A 227 -7.63 -14.12 4.29
C VAL A 227 -7.79 -15.62 4.62
N PRO A 228 -8.33 -16.44 3.71
CA PRO A 228 -8.78 -16.09 2.36
C PRO A 228 -10.09 -15.27 2.38
N ALA A 229 -10.27 -14.42 1.38
CA ALA A 229 -11.52 -13.69 1.17
C ALA A 229 -12.71 -14.66 1.03
N LYS A 230 -13.87 -14.29 1.59
CA LYS A 230 -15.10 -15.11 1.52
C LYS A 230 -15.80 -14.90 0.18
N ILE A 231 -15.23 -15.45 -0.90
CA ILE A 231 -15.70 -15.31 -2.28
C ILE A 231 -15.82 -16.68 -2.98
N SER A 232 -16.55 -16.74 -4.09
CA SER A 232 -16.62 -17.96 -4.90
C SER A 232 -15.29 -18.24 -5.61
N LYS A 233 -15.09 -19.49 -6.02
CA LYS A 233 -13.87 -19.88 -6.73
C LYS A 233 -13.75 -19.18 -8.09
N GLU A 234 -14.88 -18.95 -8.75
CA GLU A 234 -14.95 -18.23 -10.02
C GLU A 234 -14.52 -16.78 -9.85
N ALA A 235 -14.97 -16.10 -8.78
CA ALA A 235 -14.54 -14.75 -8.45
C ALA A 235 -13.03 -14.71 -8.15
N GLU A 236 -12.52 -15.65 -7.35
CA GLU A 236 -11.09 -15.76 -7.06
C GLU A 236 -10.25 -15.93 -8.34
N ASN A 237 -10.68 -16.78 -9.26
CA ASN A 237 -10.00 -17.00 -10.53
C ASN A 237 -10.02 -15.74 -11.41
N LYS A 238 -11.15 -15.01 -11.48
CA LYS A 238 -11.25 -13.73 -12.19
C LYS A 238 -10.29 -12.68 -11.61
N ILE A 239 -10.19 -12.60 -10.28
CA ILE A 239 -9.28 -11.67 -9.59
C ILE A 239 -7.83 -11.99 -9.93
N LYS A 240 -7.46 -13.28 -9.95
CA LYS A 240 -6.12 -13.73 -10.34
C LYS A 240 -5.80 -13.40 -11.80
N ASP A 241 -6.73 -13.61 -12.73
CA ASP A 241 -6.57 -13.21 -14.13
C ASP A 241 -6.35 -11.69 -14.26
N VAL A 242 -7.18 -10.88 -13.57
CA VAL A 242 -7.01 -9.42 -13.53
C VAL A 242 -5.63 -9.07 -12.98
N ALA A 243 -5.18 -9.72 -11.91
CA ALA A 243 -3.87 -9.45 -11.31
C ALA A 243 -2.70 -9.75 -12.25
N GLU A 244 -2.75 -10.87 -12.97
CA GLU A 244 -1.74 -11.23 -13.97
C GLU A 244 -1.71 -10.22 -15.13
N ARG A 245 -2.90 -9.81 -15.60
CA ARG A 245 -3.02 -8.81 -16.68
C ARG A 245 -2.53 -7.44 -16.24
N VAL A 246 -2.86 -6.99 -15.02
CA VAL A 246 -2.33 -5.75 -14.45
C VAL A 246 -0.80 -5.82 -14.37
N ALA A 247 -0.26 -6.90 -13.82
CA ALA A 247 1.18 -7.09 -13.73
C ALA A 247 1.81 -7.02 -15.13
N ALA A 248 1.22 -7.70 -16.12
CA ALA A 248 1.66 -7.68 -17.52
C ALA A 248 1.72 -6.25 -18.09
N VAL A 249 0.68 -5.44 -17.86
CA VAL A 249 0.57 -4.05 -18.35
C VAL A 249 1.59 -3.11 -17.69
N LEU A 250 1.90 -3.30 -16.40
CA LEU A 250 2.92 -2.51 -15.72
C LEU A 250 4.31 -2.75 -16.33
N GLU A 251 4.55 -3.95 -16.86
CA GLU A 251 5.81 -4.38 -17.47
C GLU A 251 7.06 -4.20 -16.58
N ASP A 252 6.86 -4.18 -15.26
CA ASP A 252 7.91 -3.90 -14.29
C ASP A 252 8.01 -5.00 -13.23
N ILE A 253 9.04 -4.88 -12.41
CA ILE A 253 9.35 -5.75 -11.28
C ILE A 253 9.01 -5.03 -9.97
N GLY A 254 8.73 -5.81 -8.93
CA GLY A 254 8.47 -5.31 -7.59
C GLY A 254 7.26 -5.96 -6.97
N VAL A 255 6.79 -5.33 -5.90
CA VAL A 255 5.56 -5.72 -5.20
C VAL A 255 4.49 -4.70 -5.51
N PHE A 256 3.33 -5.18 -5.93
CA PHE A 256 2.18 -4.37 -6.28
C PHE A 256 0.98 -4.83 -5.45
N CYS A 257 0.20 -3.90 -4.93
CA CYS A 257 -1.13 -4.20 -4.43
C CYS A 257 -2.16 -3.72 -5.44
N ILE A 258 -3.11 -4.58 -5.77
CA ILE A 258 -4.22 -4.26 -6.65
C ILE A 258 -5.47 -4.28 -5.78
N GLU A 259 -6.06 -3.11 -5.58
CA GLU A 259 -7.34 -2.95 -4.91
C GLU A 259 -8.47 -3.09 -5.93
N LEU A 260 -9.50 -3.82 -5.53
CA LEU A 260 -10.54 -4.31 -6.41
C LEU A 260 -11.90 -4.14 -5.73
N PHE A 261 -12.89 -3.80 -6.54
CA PHE A 261 -14.30 -3.91 -6.19
C PHE A 261 -14.88 -5.18 -6.81
N LEU A 262 -15.54 -5.99 -5.98
CA LEU A 262 -16.37 -7.09 -6.44
C LEU A 262 -17.84 -6.66 -6.33
N THR A 263 -18.54 -6.63 -7.46
CA THR A 263 -19.95 -6.22 -7.54
C THR A 263 -20.90 -7.40 -7.36
N ALA A 264 -22.20 -7.11 -7.14
CA ALA A 264 -23.23 -8.14 -6.97
C ALA A 264 -23.41 -9.03 -8.22
N ASP A 265 -23.17 -8.48 -9.41
CA ASP A 265 -23.16 -9.19 -10.69
C ASP A 265 -21.79 -9.84 -11.01
N SER A 266 -20.91 -9.96 -10.03
CA SER A 266 -19.61 -10.65 -10.13
C SER A 266 -18.64 -10.03 -11.14
N GLN A 267 -18.70 -8.71 -11.33
CA GLN A 267 -17.66 -7.94 -12.00
C GLN A 267 -16.51 -7.68 -11.02
N VAL A 268 -15.30 -7.64 -11.56
CA VAL A 268 -14.07 -7.33 -10.83
C VAL A 268 -13.50 -6.05 -11.44
N LEU A 269 -13.57 -4.96 -10.70
CA LEU A 269 -13.15 -3.63 -11.16
C LEU A 269 -11.94 -3.18 -10.37
N VAL A 270 -10.87 -2.77 -11.05
CA VAL A 270 -9.68 -2.21 -10.39
C VAL A 270 -10.00 -0.81 -9.88
N ASN A 271 -9.94 -0.66 -8.56
CA ASN A 271 -10.08 0.64 -7.88
C ASN A 271 -8.77 1.43 -8.05
N GLU A 272 -7.69 0.87 -7.51
CA GLU A 272 -6.35 1.45 -7.57
C GLU A 272 -5.24 0.41 -7.46
N ILE A 273 -4.03 0.81 -7.83
CA ILE A 273 -2.80 0.03 -7.73
C ILE A 273 -1.78 0.81 -6.91
N ALA A 274 -1.13 0.15 -5.96
CA ALA A 274 0.03 0.67 -5.21
C ALA A 274 1.30 -0.07 -5.65
N PRO A 275 2.40 0.60 -6.08
CA PRO A 275 3.63 -0.05 -6.54
C PRO A 275 4.62 -0.29 -5.39
N ARG A 276 4.10 -0.83 -4.29
CA ARG A 276 4.84 -1.07 -3.05
C ARG A 276 4.14 -2.14 -2.21
N PRO A 277 4.81 -2.66 -1.17
CA PRO A 277 4.12 -3.33 -0.08
C PRO A 277 2.95 -2.51 0.45
N HIS A 278 1.86 -3.19 0.78
CA HIS A 278 0.59 -2.56 1.12
C HIS A 278 0.07 -3.00 2.48
N ASN A 279 -0.76 -2.14 3.08
CA ASN A 279 -1.33 -2.37 4.41
C ASN A 279 -2.18 -3.66 4.46
N SER A 280 -3.00 -3.87 3.43
CA SER A 280 -3.79 -5.10 3.29
C SER A 280 -2.96 -6.36 3.05
N GLY A 281 -1.65 -6.22 2.82
CA GLY A 281 -0.70 -7.33 2.70
C GLY A 281 0.06 -7.65 4.00
N HIS A 282 -0.18 -6.93 5.10
CA HIS A 282 0.58 -7.16 6.36
C HIS A 282 0.36 -8.57 6.93
N TYR A 283 -0.81 -9.16 6.68
CA TYR A 283 -1.09 -10.56 7.04
C TYR A 283 -0.04 -11.54 6.48
N THR A 284 0.67 -11.18 5.40
CA THR A 284 1.64 -12.08 4.74
C THR A 284 2.87 -12.38 5.58
N ILE A 285 3.17 -11.56 6.60
CA ILE A 285 4.31 -11.78 7.50
C ILE A 285 4.15 -13.12 8.23
N GLU A 286 2.98 -13.35 8.85
CA GLU A 286 2.69 -14.60 9.54
C GLU A 286 1.90 -15.59 8.67
N GLY A 287 0.93 -15.09 7.90
CA GLY A 287 -0.04 -15.90 7.19
C GLY A 287 0.50 -16.60 5.93
N CYS A 288 1.64 -16.17 5.39
CA CYS A 288 2.21 -16.74 4.15
C CYS A 288 3.60 -17.35 4.36
N VAL A 289 4.07 -18.11 3.37
CA VAL A 289 5.43 -18.69 3.42
C VAL A 289 6.52 -17.62 3.33
N ALA A 290 6.39 -16.69 2.37
CA ALA A 290 7.22 -15.50 2.26
C ALA A 290 6.35 -14.25 2.40
N SER A 291 6.81 -13.26 3.16
CA SER A 291 6.10 -11.99 3.34
C SER A 291 6.21 -11.12 2.09
N GLN A 292 5.28 -10.17 1.91
CA GLN A 292 5.41 -9.18 0.82
C GLN A 292 6.72 -8.36 0.91
N PHE A 293 7.25 -8.19 2.13
CA PHE A 293 8.48 -7.47 2.38
C PHE A 293 9.69 -8.31 1.99
N GLU A 294 9.71 -9.60 2.36
CA GLU A 294 10.71 -10.56 1.93
C GLU A 294 10.75 -10.67 0.40
N GLN A 295 9.58 -10.72 -0.26
CA GLN A 295 9.52 -10.71 -1.72
C GLN A 295 10.16 -9.46 -2.31
N LEU A 296 9.90 -8.28 -1.74
CA LEU A 296 10.52 -7.06 -2.24
C LEU A 296 12.04 -7.12 -2.10
N VAL A 297 12.58 -7.58 -0.96
CA VAL A 297 14.04 -7.79 -0.79
C VAL A 297 14.57 -8.74 -1.88
N ARG A 298 13.91 -9.88 -2.09
CA ARG A 298 14.31 -10.86 -3.11
C ARG A 298 14.31 -10.25 -4.51
N ILE A 299 13.26 -9.51 -4.89
CA ILE A 299 13.15 -8.84 -6.18
C ILE A 299 14.23 -7.76 -6.32
N MET A 300 14.41 -6.91 -5.32
CA MET A 300 15.45 -5.88 -5.30
C MET A 300 16.85 -6.46 -5.41
N THR A 301 17.07 -7.70 -5.00
CA THR A 301 18.41 -8.31 -4.99
C THR A 301 18.61 -9.35 -6.09
N GLY A 302 17.62 -9.54 -6.98
CA GLY A 302 17.70 -10.49 -8.08
C GLY A 302 17.67 -11.95 -7.62
N MET A 303 17.02 -12.22 -6.50
CA MET A 303 16.81 -13.57 -5.98
C MET A 303 15.49 -14.17 -6.51
N PRO A 304 15.37 -15.51 -6.49
CA PRO A 304 14.11 -16.18 -6.81
C PRO A 304 12.97 -15.78 -5.88
N LEU A 305 11.77 -15.68 -6.43
CA LEU A 305 10.56 -15.41 -5.64
C LEU A 305 10.34 -16.50 -4.58
N GLY A 306 9.88 -16.07 -3.41
CA GLY A 306 9.39 -16.95 -2.37
C GLY A 306 8.00 -17.50 -2.70
N SER A 307 7.58 -18.53 -1.96
CA SER A 307 6.22 -19.06 -2.09
C SER A 307 5.23 -18.08 -1.45
N ALA A 308 4.20 -17.68 -2.20
CA ALA A 308 3.08 -16.87 -1.69
C ALA A 308 1.98 -17.75 -1.06
N ARG A 309 2.25 -19.02 -0.76
CA ARG A 309 1.26 -19.96 -0.24
C ARG A 309 0.82 -19.55 1.18
N LEU A 310 -0.49 -19.57 1.41
CA LEU A 310 -1.09 -19.37 2.73
C LEU A 310 -0.73 -20.55 3.67
N ARG A 311 -0.36 -20.25 4.90
CA ARG A 311 -0.05 -21.22 5.96
C ARG A 311 -1.30 -21.65 6.72
N ALA A 312 -2.09 -20.67 7.16
CA ALA A 312 -3.36 -20.85 7.85
C ALA A 312 -4.28 -19.66 7.49
N SER A 313 -5.58 -19.79 7.79
CA SER A 313 -6.47 -18.63 7.69
C SER A 313 -6.01 -17.56 8.66
N CYS A 314 -6.14 -16.30 8.28
CA CYS A 314 -5.69 -15.21 9.13
C CYS A 314 -6.51 -13.94 8.94
N VAL A 315 -6.53 -13.13 9.99
CA VAL A 315 -7.10 -11.79 9.97
C VAL A 315 -6.09 -10.80 10.51
N MET A 316 -5.90 -9.70 9.79
CA MET A 316 -5.08 -8.58 10.19
C MET A 316 -5.98 -7.41 10.57
N TYR A 317 -5.70 -6.77 11.70
CA TYR A 317 -6.35 -5.56 12.17
C TYR A 317 -5.33 -4.45 12.34
N ASN A 318 -5.65 -3.23 11.88
CA ASN A 318 -4.84 -2.06 12.18
C ASN A 318 -5.01 -1.62 13.64
N ILE A 319 -3.92 -1.14 14.23
CA ILE A 319 -3.94 -0.37 15.48
C ILE A 319 -3.83 1.11 15.08
N LEU A 320 -4.91 1.85 15.30
CA LEU A 320 -5.04 3.26 14.95
C LEU A 320 -4.95 4.14 16.18
N GLY A 321 -4.34 5.31 16.04
CA GLY A 321 -4.28 6.32 17.10
C GLY A 321 -5.66 6.80 17.53
N ASP A 322 -5.83 6.96 18.85
CA ASP A 322 -7.07 7.41 19.47
C ASP A 322 -7.32 8.90 19.23
N ARG A 323 -8.60 9.32 19.20
CA ARG A 323 -9.01 10.71 18.98
C ARG A 323 -8.55 11.64 20.10
N ASP A 324 -8.47 11.12 21.31
CA ASP A 324 -8.12 11.88 22.51
C ASP A 324 -6.60 11.89 22.77
N VAL A 325 -5.79 11.29 21.89
CA VAL A 325 -4.34 11.16 22.05
C VAL A 325 -3.58 11.75 20.86
N GLU A 326 -3.08 12.97 21.06
CA GLU A 326 -2.17 13.64 20.14
C GLU A 326 -0.75 13.73 20.74
N GLY A 327 0.27 13.37 19.98
CA GLY A 327 1.67 13.43 20.42
C GLY A 327 2.14 12.16 21.11
N ALA A 328 2.93 12.30 22.18
CA ALA A 328 3.55 11.16 22.85
C ALA A 328 2.50 10.23 23.48
N TYR A 329 2.66 8.92 23.29
CA TYR A 329 1.64 7.94 23.67
C TYR A 329 2.25 6.70 24.34
N ARG A 330 1.38 5.91 24.97
CA ARG A 330 1.65 4.55 25.45
C ARG A 330 0.58 3.62 24.90
N ILE A 331 0.97 2.37 24.66
CA ILE A 331 0.06 1.29 24.31
C ILE A 331 -0.04 0.36 25.52
N ASP A 332 -1.22 0.28 26.12
CA ASP A 332 -1.58 -0.70 27.13
C ASP A 332 -2.32 -1.87 26.47
N GLY A 333 -2.42 -3.02 27.15
CA GLY A 333 -3.11 -4.20 26.60
C GLY A 333 -2.20 -5.22 25.90
N VAL A 334 -0.90 -4.95 25.82
CA VAL A 334 0.07 -5.77 25.09
C VAL A 334 0.12 -7.21 25.63
N ASP A 335 0.19 -7.39 26.94
CA ASP A 335 0.25 -8.72 27.57
C ASP A 335 -1.01 -9.54 27.27
N GLN A 336 -2.18 -8.89 27.22
CA GLN A 336 -3.45 -9.54 26.89
C GLN A 336 -3.48 -9.99 25.43
N VAL A 337 -2.92 -9.20 24.51
CA VAL A 337 -2.80 -9.54 23.09
C VAL A 337 -1.83 -10.70 22.90
N LEU A 338 -0.64 -10.62 23.50
CA LEU A 338 0.40 -11.64 23.40
C LEU A 338 0.03 -12.96 24.09
N GLY A 339 -0.92 -12.92 25.04
CA GLY A 339 -1.48 -14.10 25.69
C GLY A 339 -2.53 -14.85 24.85
N ILE A 340 -2.96 -14.30 23.71
CA ILE A 340 -3.86 -14.99 22.77
C ILE A 340 -3.02 -15.89 21.86
N GLU A 341 -3.37 -17.16 21.78
CA GLU A 341 -2.70 -18.13 20.90
C GLU A 341 -2.77 -17.69 19.43
N ASP A 342 -1.65 -17.84 18.72
CA ASP A 342 -1.47 -17.46 17.31
C ASP A 342 -1.83 -15.99 17.00
N CYS A 343 -1.63 -15.10 17.98
CA CYS A 343 -1.83 -13.66 17.87
C CYS A 343 -0.47 -12.93 17.84
N HIS A 344 -0.22 -12.20 16.76
CA HIS A 344 1.06 -11.55 16.48
C HIS A 344 0.90 -10.04 16.46
N LEU A 345 1.59 -9.38 17.38
CA LEU A 345 1.55 -7.92 17.53
C LEU A 345 2.73 -7.27 16.83
N HIS A 346 2.45 -6.32 15.94
CA HIS A 346 3.43 -5.46 15.27
C HIS A 346 3.22 -4.01 15.69
N LEU A 347 4.23 -3.42 16.33
CA LEU A 347 4.22 -2.01 16.70
C LEU A 347 5.31 -1.27 15.92
N TYR A 348 4.94 -0.15 15.30
CA TYR A 348 5.83 0.55 14.36
C TYR A 348 6.84 1.49 15.02
N GLY A 349 6.79 1.66 16.34
CA GLY A 349 7.71 2.55 17.06
C GLY A 349 7.57 4.03 16.68
N LYS A 350 6.39 4.47 16.22
CA LYS A 350 6.17 5.89 15.88
C LYS A 350 6.37 6.75 17.14
N PRO A 351 7.04 7.91 17.06
CA PRO A 351 7.30 8.74 18.23
C PRO A 351 6.04 9.48 18.73
N LYS A 352 5.06 9.66 17.85
CA LYS A 352 3.79 10.35 18.12
C LYS A 352 2.61 9.61 17.52
N SER A 353 1.52 9.52 18.27
CA SER A 353 0.18 9.14 17.81
C SER A 353 -0.61 10.39 17.42
N GLY A 354 -1.68 10.19 16.68
CA GLY A 354 -2.72 11.16 16.38
C GLY A 354 -3.95 10.42 15.86
N TYR A 355 -5.10 11.09 15.78
CA TYR A 355 -6.36 10.43 15.39
C TYR A 355 -6.21 9.66 14.07
N LEU A 356 -6.59 8.38 14.08
CA LEU A 356 -6.53 7.44 12.95
C LEU A 356 -5.12 7.17 12.39
N LYS A 357 -4.06 7.63 13.05
CA LYS A 357 -2.69 7.33 12.65
C LYS A 357 -2.39 5.85 12.88
N LYS A 358 -2.03 5.12 11.82
CA LYS A 358 -1.61 3.71 11.92
C LYS A 358 -0.33 3.60 12.78
N ILE A 359 -0.40 3.03 13.97
CA ILE A 359 0.74 2.88 14.91
C ILE A 359 1.19 1.43 15.10
N GLY A 360 0.41 0.47 14.60
CA GLY A 360 0.73 -0.95 14.59
C GLY A 360 -0.31 -1.76 13.83
N HIS A 361 -0.18 -3.07 13.86
CA HIS A 361 -1.22 -4.01 13.47
C HIS A 361 -1.14 -5.29 14.31
N ILE A 362 -2.21 -6.06 14.28
CA ILE A 362 -2.28 -7.40 14.87
C ILE A 362 -2.66 -8.37 13.78
N THR A 363 -1.94 -9.48 13.64
CA THR A 363 -2.32 -10.60 12.78
C THR A 363 -2.66 -11.79 13.66
N VAL A 364 -3.85 -12.36 13.47
CA VAL A 364 -4.27 -13.59 14.16
C VAL A 364 -4.45 -14.71 13.15
N LEU A 365 -3.90 -15.88 13.46
CA LEU A 365 -4.01 -17.09 12.65
C LEU A 365 -4.92 -18.09 13.36
N ASP A 366 -5.68 -18.83 12.56
CA ASP A 366 -6.45 -19.98 13.02
C ASP A 366 -6.81 -20.87 11.82
N ASP A 367 -7.09 -22.15 12.04
CA ASP A 367 -7.64 -23.02 11.00
C ASP A 367 -9.08 -22.60 10.63
N SER A 368 -9.81 -22.00 11.58
CA SER A 368 -11.14 -21.44 11.38
C SER A 368 -11.10 -19.91 11.25
N MET A 369 -11.57 -19.38 10.12
CA MET A 369 -11.71 -17.93 9.93
C MET A 369 -12.60 -17.27 11.01
N GLU A 370 -13.62 -17.98 11.51
CA GLU A 370 -14.50 -17.47 12.56
C GLU A 370 -13.77 -17.31 13.90
N GLU A 371 -12.91 -18.26 14.24
CA GLU A 371 -12.08 -18.19 15.46
C GLU A 371 -10.99 -17.13 15.32
N ALA A 372 -10.35 -17.03 14.15
CA ALA A 372 -9.38 -15.96 13.86
C ALA A 372 -10.01 -14.57 14.05
N LEU A 373 -11.23 -14.36 13.53
CA LEU A 373 -12.00 -13.12 13.72
C LEU A 373 -12.32 -12.87 15.21
N THR A 374 -12.82 -13.88 15.92
CA THR A 374 -13.18 -13.76 17.34
C THR A 374 -11.96 -13.40 18.21
N LYS A 375 -10.83 -14.09 18.00
CA LYS A 375 -9.55 -13.80 18.66
C LYS A 375 -9.03 -12.41 18.28
N GLY A 376 -9.08 -12.04 17.01
CA GLY A 376 -8.63 -10.73 16.51
C GLY A 376 -9.43 -9.57 17.10
N GLU A 377 -10.75 -9.67 17.15
CA GLU A 377 -11.60 -8.67 17.80
C GLU A 377 -11.29 -8.53 19.29
N LYS A 378 -11.08 -9.65 19.99
CA LYS A 378 -10.67 -9.65 21.40
C LYS A 378 -9.31 -8.96 21.58
N ALA A 379 -8.35 -9.24 20.69
CA ALA A 379 -7.02 -8.65 20.72
C ALA A 379 -7.08 -7.13 20.54
N VAL A 380 -7.76 -6.64 19.49
CA VAL A 380 -7.91 -5.20 19.22
C VAL A 380 -8.62 -4.49 20.38
N LYS A 381 -9.70 -5.07 20.93
CA LYS A 381 -10.42 -4.51 22.10
C LYS A 381 -9.55 -4.43 23.37
N SER A 382 -8.48 -5.23 23.45
CA SER A 382 -7.56 -5.21 24.58
C SER A 382 -6.58 -4.05 24.51
N ILE A 383 -6.25 -3.57 23.29
CA ILE A 383 -5.35 -2.44 23.08
C ILE A 383 -6.00 -1.14 23.53
N LYS A 384 -5.26 -0.36 24.34
CA LYS A 384 -5.64 0.99 24.74
C LYS A 384 -4.50 1.95 24.47
N ILE A 385 -4.81 3.04 23.80
CA ILE A 385 -3.84 4.09 23.49
C ILE A 385 -4.11 5.25 24.44
N THR A 386 -3.10 5.62 25.22
CA THR A 386 -3.20 6.70 26.20
C THR A 386 -2.09 7.71 26.00
N GLY A 387 -2.34 8.98 26.34
CA GLY A 387 -1.32 10.02 26.32
C GLY A 387 -0.21 9.71 27.32
N ARG A 388 1.05 9.81 26.88
CA ARG A 388 2.21 9.60 27.75
C ARG A 388 2.44 10.86 28.59
N ARG A 389 2.06 10.80 29.87
CA ARG A 389 2.47 11.82 30.86
C ARG A 389 3.91 11.52 31.27
N PHE A 390 4.78 12.52 31.13
CA PHE A 390 6.18 12.44 31.58
C PHE A 390 6.29 12.48 33.09
#